data_AF-A0A941P4Q7-F1
#
_entry.id   AF-A0A941P4Q7-F1
#
_cell.length_a   1.000
_cell.length_b   1.000
_cell.length_c   1.000
_cell.angle_alpha   90.00
_cell.angle_beta   90.00
_cell.angle_gamma   90.00
#
_symmetry.space_group_name_H-M   'P 1'
#
loop_
_entity.id
_entity.type
_entity.pdbx_description
1 polymer ?
#
loop_
_entity_poly.entity_id
_entity_poly.type
_entity_poly.pdbx_seq_one_letter_code
_entity_poly.pdbx_strand_id
1 'polypeptide(L)' 'KAWKDIWGSGQGIGAVSKVQHAADYIAQLKREYAEARARLAL' A
#
# COMPACT_ATOMS: atom_id res chain seq x y z
N LYS A 1 -23.87 -13.68 -8.62
CA LYS A 1 -22.92 -12.99 -9.54
C LYS A 1 -22.23 -14.04 -10.39
N ALA A 2 -21.95 -13.77 -11.66
CA ALA A 2 -21.13 -14.68 -12.45
C ALA A 2 -19.70 -14.67 -11.88
N TRP A 3 -18.97 -15.79 -11.97
CA TRP A 3 -17.60 -15.91 -11.45
C TRP A 3 -16.68 -14.76 -11.92
N LYS A 4 -16.87 -14.32 -13.17
CA LYS A 4 -16.16 -13.18 -13.79
C LYS A 4 -16.29 -11.84 -13.04
N ASP A 5 -17.31 -11.69 -12.20
CA ASP A 5 -17.61 -10.44 -11.47
C ASP A 5 -17.10 -10.46 -10.02
N ILE A 6 -16.41 -11.54 -9.61
CA ILE A 6 -15.88 -11.74 -8.27
C ILE A 6 -14.39 -11.41 -8.29
N TRP A 7 -14.00 -10.39 -7.52
CA TRP A 7 -12.61 -9.98 -7.36
C TRP A 7 -12.16 -10.25 -5.93
N GLY A 8 -10.97 -10.83 -5.77
CA GLY A 8 -10.33 -11.04 -4.48
C GLY A 8 -9.54 -9.80 -4.07
N SER A 9 -9.71 -9.37 -2.81
CA SER A 9 -8.90 -8.32 -2.22
C SER A 9 -8.68 -8.60 -0.74
N GLY A 10 -7.47 -8.34 -0.24
CA GLY A 10 -7.13 -8.49 1.17
C GLY A 10 -7.70 -7.38 2.05
N GLN A 11 -7.63 -7.56 3.37
CA GLN A 11 -8.12 -6.60 4.38
C GLN A 11 -7.50 -5.19 4.23
N GLY A 12 -6.28 -5.10 3.71
CA GLY A 12 -5.56 -3.83 3.53
C GLY A 12 -6.09 -2.91 2.43
N ILE A 13 -7.08 -3.32 1.64
CA ILE A 13 -7.56 -2.53 0.49
C ILE A 13 -8.15 -1.17 0.88
N GLY A 14 -8.70 -1.04 2.08
CA GLY A 14 -9.23 0.22 2.58
C GLY A 14 -8.17 1.32 2.73
N ALA A 15 -6.89 0.97 2.82
CA ALA A 15 -5.79 1.93 2.87
C ALA A 15 -5.37 2.45 1.48
N VAL A 16 -5.83 1.83 0.39
CA VAL A 16 -5.48 2.22 -0.98
C VAL A 16 -6.49 3.25 -1.49
N SER A 17 -6.09 4.52 -1.50
CA SER A 17 -6.94 5.65 -1.91
C SER A 17 -6.61 6.23 -3.29
N LYS A 18 -5.51 5.78 -3.93
CA LYS A 18 -5.05 6.28 -5.22
C LYS A 18 -4.36 5.20 -6.04
N VAL A 19 -4.50 5.30 -7.36
CA VAL A 19 -3.71 4.53 -8.33
C VAL A 19 -2.41 5.28 -8.60
N GLN A 20 -1.28 4.57 -8.59
CA GLN A 20 0.06 5.15 -8.76
C GLN A 20 0.96 4.20 -9.54
N HIS A 21 2.06 4.71 -10.09
CA HIS A 21 3.11 3.83 -10.59
C HIS A 21 3.73 3.04 -9.44
N ALA A 22 4.05 1.77 -9.72
CA ALA A 22 4.65 0.89 -8.73
C ALA A 22 5.97 1.47 -8.17
N ALA A 23 6.81 2.06 -9.03
CA ALA A 23 8.08 2.67 -8.62
C ALA A 23 7.88 3.80 -7.59
N ASP A 24 6.91 4.67 -7.83
CA ASP A 24 6.62 5.80 -6.94
C ASP A 24 6.10 5.32 -5.58
N TYR A 25 5.23 4.31 -5.57
CA TYR A 25 4.69 3.76 -4.33
C TYR A 25 5.77 3.03 -3.51
N ILE A 26 6.65 2.27 -4.17
CA ILE A 26 7.79 1.63 -3.51
C ILE A 26 8.72 2.70 -2.90
N ALA A 27 8.99 3.78 -3.63
CA ALA A 27 9.81 4.88 -3.13
C ALA A 27 9.16 5.59 -1.92
N GLN A 28 7.85 5.77 -1.95
CA GLN A 28 7.07 6.30 -0.82
C GLN A 28 7.21 5.40 0.42
N LEU A 29 6.94 4.10 0.29
CA LEU A 29 7.02 3.15 1.39
C LEU A 29 8.42 3.10 2.04
N LYS A 30 9.48 3.16 1.21
CA LYS A 30 10.87 3.22 1.73
C LYS A 30 11.11 4.45 2.60
N ARG A 31 10.64 5.63 2.19
CA ARG A 31 10.77 6.87 2.97
C ARG A 31 9.97 6.80 4.27
N GLU A 32 8.70 6.41 4.20
CA GLU A 32 7.82 6.33 5.36
C GLU A 32 8.33 5.33 6.41
N TYR A 33 8.90 4.20 5.97
CA TYR A 33 9.55 3.25 6.85
C TYR A 33 10.77 3.85 7.57
N ALA A 34 11.63 4.55 6.84
CA ALA A 34 12.80 5.22 7.43
C ALA A 34 12.39 6.29 8.46
N GLU A 35 11.36 7.08 8.15
CA GLU A 35 10.80 8.07 9.08
C GLU A 35 10.19 7.41 10.32
N ALA A 36 9.45 6.31 10.15
CA ALA A 36 8.87 5.58 11.27
C ALA A 36 9.96 5.01 12.19
N ARG A 37 11.03 4.45 11.61
CA ARG A 37 12.20 4.00 12.38
C ARG A 37 12.85 5.11 13.16
N ALA A 38 13.08 6.26 12.52
CA ALA A 38 13.65 7.44 13.18
C ALA A 38 12.78 7.91 14.36
N ARG A 39 11.44 7.92 14.20
CA ARG A 39 10.50 8.26 15.29
C ARG A 39 10.54 7.26 16.46
N LEU A 40 10.83 6.00 16.19
CA LEU A 40 10.93 4.95 17.20
C LEU A 40 12.32 4.82 17.82
N ALA A 41 13.30 5.63 17.39
CA ALA A 41 14.70 5.52 17.78
C ALA A 41 15.31 4.11 17.53
N LEU A 42 14.91 3.47 16.42
CA LEU A 42 15.37 2.14 15.96
C LEU A 42 16.29 2.23 14.74
#